data_AF-A0A7X6XNR2-F1
#
_entry.id   AF-A0A7X6XNR2-F1
#
_cell.length_a   1.000
_cell.length_b   1.000
_cell.length_c   1.000
_cell.angle_alpha   90.00
_cell.angle_beta   90.00
_cell.angle_gamma   90.00
#
_symmetry.space_group_name_H-M   'P 1'
#
loop_
_entity.id
_entity.type
_entity.pdbx_description
1 polymer ?
#
loop_
_entity_poly.entity_id
_entity_poly.type
_entity_poly.pdbx_seq_one_letter_code
_entity_poly.pdbx_strand_id
1 'polypeptide(L)' 'MQRWEYKIVYRSEHVGGWVVDGKPAPELGKREDPEVLNQFGQEGWELVAVVAYTYFFKRPLA' A
#
# COMPACT_ATOMS: atom_id res chain seq x y z
N MET A 1 10.74 16.95 -16.17
CA MET A 1 10.94 16.15 -14.93
C MET A 1 9.68 15.34 -14.70
N GLN A 2 9.81 14.04 -14.48
CA GLN A 2 8.68 13.15 -14.16
C GLN A 2 8.18 13.40 -12.74
N ARG A 3 6.87 13.51 -12.56
CA ARG A 3 6.22 13.63 -11.25
C ARG A 3 5.77 12.25 -10.78
N TRP A 4 5.69 12.08 -9.46
CA TRP A 4 5.39 10.80 -8.82
C TRP A 4 4.29 10.97 -7.77
N GLU A 5 3.40 9.99 -7.69
CA GLU A 5 2.51 9.78 -6.55
C GLU A 5 3.13 8.75 -5.61
N TYR A 6 2.87 8.90 -4.31
CA TYR A 6 3.35 7.99 -3.27
C TYR A 6 2.19 7.45 -2.45
N LYS A 7 2.35 6.24 -1.92
CA LYS A 7 1.37 5.59 -1.07
C LYS A 7 2.07 4.80 0.04
N ILE A 8 1.51 4.86 1.25
CA ILE A 8 1.99 4.10 2.41
C ILE A 8 0.90 3.11 2.80
N VAL A 9 1.27 1.84 2.93
CA VAL A 9 0.35 0.75 3.23
C VAL A 9 0.90 -0.05 4.40
N TYR A 10 0.10 -0.30 5.43
CA TYR A 10 0.52 -1.12 6.56
C TYR A 10 -0.67 -1.83 7.19
N ARG A 11 -0.38 -2.94 7.87
CA ARG A 11 -1.36 -3.64 8.69
C ARG A 11 -1.40 -3.00 10.08
N SER A 12 -2.59 -2.73 10.59
CA SER A 12 -2.78 -2.14 11.91
C SER A 12 -3.71 -3.01 12.75
N GLU A 13 -3.20 -3.46 13.90
CA GLU A 13 -3.96 -4.23 14.88
C GLU A 13 -5.09 -3.40 15.49
N HIS A 14 -4.90 -2.08 15.63
CA HIS A 14 -5.91 -1.18 16.19
C HIS A 14 -7.19 -1.10 15.35
N VAL A 15 -7.08 -1.22 14.03
CA VAL A 15 -8.23 -1.18 13.10
C VAL A 15 -8.61 -2.58 12.60
N GLY A 16 -7.85 -3.62 12.98
CA GLY A 16 -8.09 -5.00 12.60
C GLY A 16 -7.95 -5.28 11.09
N GLY A 17 -7.07 -4.54 10.39
CA GLY A 17 -6.96 -4.62 8.94
C GLY A 17 -5.86 -3.75 8.34
N TRP A 18 -6.01 -3.44 7.06
CA TRP A 18 -5.08 -2.59 6.32
C TRP A 18 -5.38 -1.10 6.48
N VAL A 19 -4.33 -0.30 6.42
CA VAL A 19 -4.36 1.15 6.40
C VAL A 19 -3.60 1.63 5.17
N VAL A 20 -4.21 2.54 4.43
CA VAL A 20 -3.62 3.19 3.25
C VAL A 20 -3.59 4.69 3.49
N ASP A 21 -2.41 5.30 3.43
CA ASP A 21 -2.19 6.74 3.64
C ASP A 21 -2.82 7.26 4.94
N GLY A 22 -2.71 6.45 6.01
CA GLY A 22 -3.25 6.77 7.34
C GLY A 22 -4.76 6.56 7.49
N LYS A 23 -5.45 6.06 6.46
CA LYS A 23 -6.90 5.77 6.50
C LYS A 23 -7.15 4.27 6.48
N PRO A 24 -8.08 3.75 7.31
CA PRO A 24 -8.50 2.35 7.21
C PRO A 24 -8.95 2.02 5.79
N ALA A 25 -8.49 0.88 5.28
CA ALA A 25 -8.80 0.37 3.95
C ALA A 25 -9.67 -0.90 4.06
N PRO A 26 -10.98 -0.77 4.37
CA PRO A 26 -11.88 -1.91 4.56
C PRO A 26 -12.01 -2.80 3.32
N GLU A 27 -11.77 -2.26 2.12
CA GLU A 27 -11.77 -2.97 0.84
C GLU A 27 -10.66 -4.02 0.72
N LEU A 28 -9.56 -3.84 1.46
CA LEU A 28 -8.49 -4.83 1.56
C LEU A 28 -8.81 -5.89 2.61
N GLY A 29 -9.72 -5.61 3.54
CA GLY A 29 -10.25 -6.57 4.51
C GLY A 29 -9.17 -7.32 5.28
N LYS A 30 -9.25 -8.65 5.26
CA LYS A 30 -8.30 -9.58 5.92
C LYS A 30 -7.26 -10.16 4.97
N ARG A 31 -7.08 -9.57 3.79
CA ARG A 31 -6.12 -10.06 2.80
C ARG A 31 -4.73 -10.20 3.41
N GLU A 32 -4.02 -11.22 2.98
CA GLU A 32 -2.63 -11.41 3.34
C GLU A 32 -1.74 -10.48 2.50
N ASP A 33 -0.54 -10.25 3.00
CA ASP A 33 0.44 -9.35 2.39
C ASP A 33 0.65 -9.64 0.89
N PRO A 34 0.80 -10.89 0.41
CA PRO A 34 0.97 -11.16 -1.02
C PRO A 34 -0.20 -10.69 -1.89
N GLU A 35 -1.44 -10.77 -1.39
CA GLU A 35 -2.63 -10.35 -2.12
C GLU A 35 -2.68 -8.83 -2.27
N VAL A 36 -2.32 -8.11 -1.21
CA VAL A 36 -2.27 -6.64 -1.20
C VAL A 36 -1.14 -6.12 -2.08
N LEU A 37 0.05 -6.72 -1.97
CA LEU A 37 1.19 -6.37 -2.81
C LEU A 37 0.90 -6.63 -4.30
N ASN A 38 0.28 -7.77 -4.62
CA ASN A 38 -0.08 -8.09 -6.00
C ASN A 38 -1.13 -7.13 -6.56
N GLN A 39 -2.16 -6.77 -5.78
CA GLN A 39 -3.15 -5.77 -6.21
C GLN A 39 -2.47 -4.43 -6.54
N PHE A 40 -1.62 -3.91 -5.65
CA PHE A 40 -0.94 -2.63 -5.90
C PHE A 40 0.00 -2.71 -7.12
N GLY A 41 0.69 -3.83 -7.33
CA GLY A 41 1.47 -4.06 -8.54
C GLY A 41 0.61 -4.01 -9.82
N GLN A 42 -0.58 -4.61 -9.81
CA GLN A 42 -1.53 -4.58 -10.93
C GLN A 42 -2.10 -3.18 -11.18
N GLU A 43 -2.22 -2.36 -10.14
CA GLU A 43 -2.61 -0.93 -10.24
C GLU A 43 -1.47 -0.01 -10.71
N GLY A 44 -0.29 -0.56 -10.99
CA GLY A 44 0.87 0.18 -11.47
C GLY A 44 1.72 0.84 -10.38
N TRP A 45 1.54 0.43 -9.12
CA TRP A 45 2.40 0.87 -8.03
C TRP A 45 3.69 0.04 -7.97
N GLU A 46 4.82 0.72 -7.86
CA GLU A 46 6.13 0.13 -7.63
C GLU A 46 6.44 0.14 -6.14
N LEU A 47 6.81 -1.01 -5.56
CA LEU A 47 7.27 -1.10 -4.18
C LEU A 47 8.67 -0.50 -4.06
N VAL A 48 8.80 0.53 -3.23
CA VAL A 48 10.05 1.30 -3.03
C VAL A 48 10.82 0.78 -1.82
N ALA A 49 10.13 0.52 -0.72
CA ALA A 49 10.75 0.10 0.54
C ALA A 49 9.76 -0.67 1.42
N VAL A 50 10.33 -1.49 2.30
CA VAL A 50 9.61 -2.15 3.39
C VAL A 50 10.32 -1.80 4.69
N VAL A 51 9.59 -1.24 5.65
CA VAL A 51 10.12 -0.93 6.98
C VAL A 51 9.20 -1.56 8.02
N ALA A 52 9.71 -2.57 8.73
CA ALA A 52 8.91 -3.45 9.58
C ALA A 52 7.73 -4.06 8.80
N TYR A 53 6.51 -3.56 9.04
CA TYR A 53 5.27 -4.02 8.40
C TYR A 53 4.61 -2.92 7.54
N THR A 54 5.41 -1.91 7.14
CA THR A 54 4.97 -0.78 6.35
C THR A 54 5.61 -0.83 4.97
N TYR A 55 4.75 -0.78 3.95
CA TYR A 55 5.08 -0.82 2.54
C TYR A 55 4.97 0.59 1.95
N PHE A 56 6.03 1.02 1.27
CA PHE A 56 6.09 2.32 0.60
C PHE A 56 6.06 2.12 -0.89
N PHE A 57 5.11 2.76 -1.56
CA PHE A 57 4.94 2.65 -3.00
C PHE A 57 5.10 3.99 -3.70
N LYS A 58 5.43 3.94 -5.00
CA LYS A 58 5.36 5.09 -5.91
C LYS A 58 4.71 4.69 -7.24
N ARG A 59 4.15 5.64 -7.97
CA ARG A 59 3.80 5.47 -9.40
C ARG A 59 3.94 6.78 -10.17
N PRO A 60 4.15 6.77 -11.50
CA PRO A 60 4.15 7.98 -12.30
C PRO A 60 2.83 8.75 -12.17
N LEU A 61 2.91 10.06 -11.97
CA LEU A 61 1.74 10.94 -12.08
C LEU A 61 1.42 11.10 -13.58
N ALA A 62 0.22 10.72 -13.98
CA ALA A 62 -0.28 10.90 -15.35
C ALA A 62 -0.52 12.38 -15.68
#